data_AF-A0A6H1ZSF3-F1
#
_entry.id   AF-A0A6H1ZSF3-F1
#
_cell.length_a   1.000
_cell.length_b   1.000
_cell.length_c   1.000
_cell.angle_alpha   90.00
_cell.angle_beta   90.00
_cell.angle_gamma   90.00
#
_symmetry.space_group_name_H-M   'P 1'
#
loop_
_entity.id
_entity.type
_entity.pdbx_description
1 polymer ?
#
loop_
_entity_poly.entity_id
_entity_poly.type
_entity_poly.pdbx_seq_one_letter_code
_entity_poly.pdbx_strand_id
1 'polypeptide(L)'
;MPIQDAPDGTLWTQIVDVVVDIPVPGAPAHETAVTKLARLATSSTSYGTVVSWTVTAAKIGVLRFVEMESDNYSKTRFQLTITGIVQFTDIQIESSLTLEWPDVKLAAAAVVLLEAKSSDGTAINVDGDILGKEVG
;
A
#
# COMPACT_ATOMS: atom_id res chain seq x y z
N MET A 1 -55.64 -9.80 21.34
CA MET A 1 -56.95 -10.20 20.75
C MET A 1 -56.80 -11.68 20.42
N PRO A 2 -57.62 -12.59 20.97
CA PRO A 2 -57.46 -14.03 20.72
C PRO A 2 -57.74 -14.34 19.25
N ILE A 3 -56.92 -15.19 18.64
CA ILE A 3 -57.12 -15.68 17.27
C ILE A 3 -58.38 -16.55 17.30
N GLN A 4 -59.36 -16.23 16.45
CA GLN A 4 -60.61 -16.99 16.33
C GLN A 4 -60.39 -18.12 15.31
N ASP A 5 -60.68 -19.35 15.73
CA ASP A 5 -60.56 -20.55 14.88
C ASP A 5 -61.54 -20.51 13.69
N ALA A 6 -61.21 -21.21 12.61
CA ALA A 6 -62.14 -21.41 11.50
C ALA A 6 -63.41 -22.13 11.99
N PRO A 7 -64.58 -21.88 11.39
CA PRO A 7 -65.83 -22.56 11.76
C PRO A 7 -65.80 -24.09 11.56
N ASP A 8 -64.80 -24.61 10.85
CA ASP A 8 -64.61 -26.04 10.55
C ASP A 8 -63.54 -26.72 11.44
N GLY A 9 -63.01 -26.02 12.45
CA GLY A 9 -61.99 -26.55 13.35
C GLY A 9 -60.57 -26.49 12.80
N THR A 10 -60.35 -25.87 11.63
CA THR A 10 -59.01 -25.64 11.09
C THR A 10 -58.33 -24.49 11.85
N LEU A 11 -57.17 -24.79 12.45
CA LEU A 11 -56.36 -23.79 13.16
C LEU A 11 -55.67 -22.86 12.15
N TRP A 12 -55.99 -21.57 12.18
CA TRP A 12 -55.25 -20.55 11.42
C TRP A 12 -53.92 -20.28 12.11
N THR A 13 -52.85 -20.89 11.62
CA THR A 13 -51.50 -20.61 12.12
C THR A 13 -50.97 -19.38 11.40
N GLN A 14 -50.86 -18.25 12.11
CA GLN A 14 -50.17 -17.07 11.58
C GLN A 14 -48.66 -17.36 11.57
N ILE A 15 -48.13 -17.74 10.41
CA ILE A 15 -46.69 -17.79 10.19
C ILE A 15 -46.23 -16.35 10.03
N VAL A 16 -45.71 -15.76 11.10
CA VAL A 16 -45.01 -14.48 11.04
C VAL A 16 -43.59 -14.79 10.58
N ASP A 17 -43.36 -14.75 9.27
CA ASP A 17 -42.00 -14.75 8.73
C ASP A 17 -41.34 -13.43 9.14
N VAL A 18 -40.55 -13.48 10.22
CA VAL A 18 -39.63 -12.40 10.55
C VAL A 18 -38.49 -12.50 9.55
N VAL A 19 -38.66 -11.88 8.39
CA VAL A 19 -37.55 -11.62 7.47
C VAL A 19 -36.68 -10.55 8.14
N VAL A 20 -35.71 -11.01 8.93
CA VAL A 20 -34.61 -10.15 9.33
C VAL A 20 -33.76 -10.01 8.06
N ASP A 21 -33.92 -8.90 7.35
CA ASP A 21 -32.90 -8.42 6.42
C ASP A 21 -31.64 -8.15 7.27
N ILE A 22 -30.87 -9.21 7.54
CA ILE A 22 -29.55 -9.07 8.12
C ILE A 22 -28.73 -8.43 7.00
N PRO A 23 -28.26 -7.18 7.15
CA PRO A 23 -27.38 -6.60 6.16
C PRO A 23 -26.16 -7.52 6.06
N VAL A 24 -26.03 -8.19 4.92
CA VAL A 24 -24.83 -8.95 4.59
C VAL A 24 -23.68 -7.94 4.63
N PRO A 25 -22.65 -8.13 5.47
CA PRO A 25 -21.51 -7.25 5.48
C PRO A 25 -20.96 -7.14 4.05
N GLY A 26 -20.63 -5.92 3.62
CA GLY A 26 -19.99 -5.71 2.32
C GLY A 26 -18.82 -6.69 2.18
N ALA A 27 -18.70 -7.31 1.00
CA ALA A 27 -17.75 -8.39 0.74
C ALA A 27 -16.38 -8.09 1.38
N PRO A 28 -15.72 -9.09 1.98
CA PRO A 28 -14.43 -8.88 2.63
C PRO A 28 -13.47 -8.23 1.64
N ALA A 29 -12.85 -7.13 2.05
CA ALA A 29 -11.87 -6.45 1.21
C ALA A 29 -10.73 -7.43 0.90
N HIS A 30 -10.46 -7.65 -0.38
CA HIS A 30 -9.37 -8.52 -0.79
C HIS A 30 -8.04 -7.79 -0.55
N GLU A 31 -7.08 -8.49 0.03
CA GLU A 31 -5.72 -7.99 0.18
C GLU A 31 -4.84 -8.56 -0.93
N THR A 32 -4.16 -7.69 -1.66
CA THR A 32 -3.16 -8.07 -2.66
C THR A 32 -1.80 -7.59 -2.22
N ALA A 33 -0.84 -8.50 -2.05
CA ALA A 33 0.53 -8.12 -1.72
C ALA A 33 1.15 -7.31 -2.87
N VAL A 34 1.95 -6.30 -2.52
CA VAL A 34 2.73 -5.51 -3.48
C VAL A 34 4.20 -5.61 -3.13
N THR A 35 5.01 -5.95 -4.13
CA THR A 35 6.47 -5.88 -4.07
C THR A 35 6.94 -5.19 -5.34
N LYS A 36 7.75 -4.14 -5.20
CA LYS A 36 8.40 -3.44 -6.31
C LYS A 36 9.90 -3.46 -6.04
N LEU A 37 10.62 -4.20 -6.86
CA LEU A 37 12.08 -4.27 -6.84
C LEU A 37 12.62 -3.70 -8.15
N ALA A 38 13.57 -2.77 -8.06
CA ALA A 38 14.23 -2.23 -9.24
C ALA A 38 15.65 -1.74 -8.92
N ARG A 39 16.45 -1.60 -9.99
CA ARG A 39 17.82 -1.11 -9.95
C ARG A 39 17.96 0.14 -10.81
N LEU A 40 18.66 1.14 -10.29
CA LEU A 40 19.18 2.27 -11.05
C LEU A 40 20.70 2.14 -11.17
N ALA A 41 21.20 2.13 -12.41
CA ALA A 41 22.62 2.28 -12.70
C ALA A 41 22.84 3.66 -13.31
N THR A 42 23.61 4.53 -12.66
CA THR A 42 23.80 5.91 -13.10
C THR A 42 25.11 6.50 -12.62
N SER A 43 25.57 7.56 -13.29
CA SER A 43 26.61 8.48 -12.81
C SER A 43 26.07 9.91 -12.69
N SER A 44 24.75 10.09 -12.88
CA SER A 44 24.14 11.41 -12.87
C SER A 44 24.20 12.06 -11.48
N THR A 45 24.48 13.36 -11.45
CA THR A 45 24.33 14.20 -10.25
C THR A 45 22.92 14.74 -10.08
N SER A 46 21.99 14.35 -10.95
CA SER A 46 20.55 14.58 -10.82
C SER A 46 19.84 13.32 -10.37
N TYR A 47 18.77 13.47 -9.59
CA TYR A 47 17.96 12.34 -9.11
C TYR A 47 17.36 11.56 -10.26
N GLY A 48 17.54 10.25 -10.21
CA GLY A 48 16.84 9.27 -11.04
C GLY A 48 15.98 8.37 -10.17
N THR A 49 14.87 7.89 -10.72
CA THR A 49 14.01 6.90 -10.07
C THR A 49 14.75 5.58 -9.92
N VAL A 50 14.86 5.11 -8.67
CA VAL A 50 15.32 3.75 -8.36
C VAL A 50 14.14 2.80 -8.48
N VAL A 51 13.09 3.08 -7.70
CA VAL A 51 11.87 2.27 -7.68
C VAL A 51 10.67 3.15 -7.35
N SER A 52 9.51 2.79 -7.90
CA SER A 52 8.26 3.48 -7.62
C SER A 52 7.09 2.51 -7.51
N TRP A 53 6.17 2.84 -6.61
CA TRP A 53 4.87 2.19 -6.50
C TRP A 53 3.78 3.25 -6.55
N THR A 54 2.85 3.11 -7.49
CA THR A 54 1.59 3.84 -7.52
C THR A 54 0.47 2.93 -7.05
N VAL A 55 -0.34 3.37 -6.08
CA VAL A 55 -1.49 2.62 -5.60
C VAL A 55 -2.55 2.52 -6.69
N THR A 56 -3.03 1.31 -6.97
CA THR A 56 -4.07 1.05 -7.98
C THR A 56 -5.34 1.86 -7.70
N ALA A 57 -6.01 2.31 -8.76
CA ALA A 57 -7.29 2.99 -8.63
C ALA A 57 -8.31 2.15 -7.84
N ALA A 58 -9.13 2.82 -7.02
CA ALA A 58 -10.10 2.21 -6.11
C ALA A 58 -9.52 1.29 -5.02
N LYS A 59 -8.19 1.21 -4.86
CA LYS A 59 -7.55 0.51 -3.74
C LYS A 59 -7.00 1.48 -2.71
N ILE A 60 -6.81 0.99 -1.50
CA ILE A 60 -6.03 1.63 -0.44
C ILE A 60 -4.70 0.91 -0.36
N GLY A 61 -3.61 1.66 -0.51
CA GLY A 61 -2.26 1.12 -0.29
C GLY A 61 -1.94 1.11 1.20
N VAL A 62 -1.26 0.07 1.66
CA VAL A 62 -0.63 0.01 2.97
C VAL A 62 0.85 -0.23 2.72
N LEU A 63 1.65 0.81 2.91
CA LEU A 63 3.11 0.69 2.84
C LEU A 63 3.58 -0.11 4.04
N ARG A 64 4.60 -0.96 3.85
CA ARG A 64 5.23 -1.71 4.94
C ARG A 64 6.69 -1.35 5.07
N PHE A 65 7.45 -1.44 3.98
CA PHE A 65 8.89 -1.20 4.02
C PHE A 65 9.34 -0.50 2.74
N VAL A 66 10.35 0.35 2.88
CA VAL A 66 11.18 0.82 1.76
C VAL A 66 12.61 0.47 2.11
N GLU A 67 13.26 -0.33 1.27
CA GLU A 67 14.67 -0.69 1.41
C GLU A 67 15.50 -0.02 0.32
N MET A 68 16.71 0.38 0.67
CA MET A 68 17.65 1.01 -0.24
C MET A 68 19.07 0.49 -0.01
N GLU A 69 19.72 0.09 -1.09
CA GLU A 69 21.08 -0.45 -1.10
C GLU A 69 21.87 0.18 -2.25
N SER A 70 23.19 0.35 -2.06
CA SER A 70 24.09 0.83 -3.10
C SER A 70 25.41 0.09 -3.06
N ASP A 71 26.04 -0.06 -4.23
CA ASP A 71 27.41 -0.55 -4.34
C ASP A 71 28.47 0.45 -3.86
N ASN A 72 28.12 1.74 -3.73
CA ASN A 72 29.01 2.79 -3.23
C ASN A 72 28.27 3.86 -2.42
N TYR A 73 27.97 3.51 -1.17
CA TYR A 73 27.30 4.37 -0.20
C TYR A 73 27.91 5.77 -0.03
N SER A 74 29.24 5.89 -0.08
CA SER A 74 29.92 7.17 0.09
C SER A 74 29.62 8.18 -1.03
N LYS A 75 29.22 7.69 -2.21
CA LYS A 75 28.92 8.49 -3.41
C LYS A 75 27.45 8.56 -3.74
N THR A 76 26.59 7.83 -3.03
CA THR A 76 25.15 7.80 -3.29
C THR A 76 24.43 8.79 -2.38
N ARG A 77 23.43 9.48 -2.94
CA ARG A 77 22.51 10.35 -2.22
C ARG A 77 21.08 9.92 -2.52
N PHE A 78 20.31 9.66 -1.47
CA PHE A 78 18.94 9.18 -1.58
C PHE A 78 17.92 10.29 -1.34
N GLN A 79 16.77 10.16 -1.98
CA GLN A 79 15.56 10.93 -1.73
C GLN A 79 14.35 10.00 -1.72
N LEU A 80 13.47 10.16 -0.73
CA LEU A 80 12.22 9.41 -0.64
C LEU A 80 11.05 10.37 -0.58
N THR A 81 10.10 10.16 -1.49
CA THR A 81 8.84 10.89 -1.53
C THR A 81 7.68 9.92 -1.35
N ILE A 82 6.79 10.21 -0.41
CA ILE A 82 5.57 9.44 -0.15
C ILE A 82 4.37 10.38 -0.30
N THR A 83 3.47 10.10 -1.24
CA THR A 83 2.27 10.90 -1.51
C THR A 83 2.61 12.38 -1.77
N GLY A 84 3.70 12.62 -2.52
CA GLY A 84 4.20 13.97 -2.82
C GLY A 84 4.90 14.67 -1.66
N ILE A 85 5.00 14.06 -0.48
CA ILE A 85 5.73 14.58 0.68
C ILE A 85 7.12 13.97 0.72
N VAL A 86 8.14 14.83 0.59
CA VAL A 86 9.55 14.45 0.75
C VAL A 86 9.79 14.07 2.22
N GLN A 87 10.11 12.80 2.46
CA GLN A 87 10.44 12.30 3.79
C GLN A 87 11.88 12.68 4.17
N PHE A 88 12.77 12.59 3.20
CA PHE A 88 14.14 13.06 3.30
C PHE A 88 14.71 13.34 1.92
N THR A 89 15.75 14.15 1.87
CA THR A 89 16.47 14.52 0.66
C THR A 89 17.96 14.55 0.96
N ASP A 90 18.75 14.25 -0.06
CA ASP A 90 20.22 14.25 -0.05
C ASP A 90 20.88 13.47 1.11
N ILE A 91 20.23 12.37 1.56
CA ILE A 91 20.77 11.54 2.64
C ILE A 91 21.85 10.60 2.10
N GLN A 92 22.98 10.56 2.80
CA GLN A 92 23.98 9.51 2.69
C GLN A 92 23.75 8.50 3.81
N ILE A 93 23.71 7.21 3.46
CA ILE A 93 23.74 6.10 4.41
C ILE A 93 25.10 5.41 4.32
N GLU A 94 25.44 4.54 5.28
CA GLU A 94 26.72 3.83 5.30
C GLU A 94 26.59 2.33 4.98
N SER A 95 25.37 1.81 5.01
CA SER A 95 25.00 0.42 4.74
C SER A 95 23.58 0.37 4.18
N SER A 96 23.11 -0.82 3.79
CA SER A 96 21.69 -1.04 3.45
C SER A 96 20.82 -0.55 4.60
N LEU A 97 19.71 0.11 4.25
CA LEU A 97 18.75 0.69 5.18
C LEU A 97 17.34 0.26 4.80
N THR A 98 16.67 -0.43 5.71
CA THR A 98 15.24 -0.74 5.63
C THR A 98 14.48 0.24 6.52
N LEU A 99 13.57 1.00 5.93
CA LEU A 99 12.66 1.89 6.65
C LEU A 99 11.29 1.24 6.78
N GLU A 100 10.88 0.98 8.02
CA GLU A 100 9.58 0.39 8.33
C GLU A 100 8.48 1.46 8.49
N TRP A 101 7.32 1.17 7.94
CA TRP A 101 6.14 2.03 7.93
C TRP A 101 4.90 1.23 8.36
N PRO A 102 4.76 0.87 9.64
CA PRO A 102 3.77 -0.12 10.07
C PRO A 102 2.31 0.27 9.76
N ASP A 103 1.99 1.57 9.76
CA ASP A 103 0.61 2.08 9.67
C ASP A 103 0.38 3.16 8.59
N VAL A 104 1.27 3.24 7.58
CA VAL A 104 1.09 4.24 6.51
C VAL A 104 0.07 3.76 5.49
N LYS A 105 -1.11 4.38 5.52
CA LYS A 105 -2.16 4.21 4.51
C LYS A 105 -2.00 5.24 3.41
N LEU A 106 -2.08 4.76 2.18
CA LEU A 106 -1.93 5.52 0.96
C LEU A 106 -3.27 5.55 0.22
N ALA A 107 -3.68 6.74 -0.19
CA ALA A 107 -4.87 6.91 -1.02
C ALA A 107 -4.66 6.27 -2.42
N ALA A 108 -5.75 6.02 -3.13
CA ALA A 108 -5.68 5.62 -4.53
C ALA A 108 -4.85 6.62 -5.35
N ALA A 109 -4.04 6.12 -6.29
CA ALA A 109 -3.09 6.90 -7.09
C ALA A 109 -1.98 7.62 -6.30
N ALA A 110 -1.87 7.42 -4.99
CA ALA A 110 -0.71 7.88 -4.23
C ALA A 110 0.55 7.17 -4.73
N VAL A 111 1.67 7.90 -4.73
CA VAL A 111 2.96 7.41 -5.23
C VAL A 111 3.96 7.35 -4.09
N VAL A 112 4.63 6.22 -3.96
CA VAL A 112 5.89 6.06 -3.23
C VAL A 112 7.00 6.05 -4.26
N LEU A 113 7.99 6.92 -4.06
CA LEU A 113 9.07 7.14 -5.01
C LEU A 113 10.40 7.20 -4.27
N LEU A 114 11.26 6.22 -4.54
CA LEU A 114 12.65 6.22 -4.10
C LEU A 114 13.53 6.64 -5.27
N GLU A 115 14.38 7.63 -5.02
CA GLU A 115 15.30 8.19 -5.99
C GLU A 115 16.72 8.21 -5.44
N ALA A 116 17.68 8.17 -6.36
CA ALA A 116 19.09 8.31 -6.02
C ALA A 116 19.84 9.12 -7.08
N LYS A 117 20.95 9.71 -6.65
CA LYS A 117 21.94 10.37 -7.52
C LYS A 117 23.35 10.08 -7.02
N SER A 118 24.31 10.27 -7.91
CA SER A 118 25.72 10.35 -7.55
C SER A 118 26.03 11.73 -6.96
N SER A 119 26.88 11.78 -5.93
CA SER A 119 27.31 13.03 -5.31
C SER A 119 28.30 13.82 -6.18
N ASP A 120 29.09 13.12 -7.01
CA ASP A 120 30.23 13.71 -7.71
C ASP A 120 30.42 13.22 -9.15
N GLY A 121 29.49 12.41 -9.68
CA GLY A 121 29.60 11.85 -11.02
C GLY A 121 30.23 10.46 -11.07
N THR A 122 30.61 9.89 -9.92
CA THR A 122 31.03 8.48 -9.83
C THR A 122 29.85 7.58 -10.24
N ALA A 123 30.14 6.53 -11.02
CA ALA A 123 29.13 5.52 -11.35
C ALA A 123 28.72 4.75 -10.10
N ILE A 124 27.40 4.60 -9.93
CA ILE A 124 26.77 3.91 -8.81
C ILE A 124 25.70 2.95 -9.35
N ASN A 125 25.53 1.84 -8.67
CA ASN A 125 24.38 0.96 -8.79
C ASN A 125 23.58 1.04 -7.48
N VAL A 126 22.29 1.28 -7.61
CA VAL A 126 21.39 1.46 -6.48
C VAL A 126 20.20 0.53 -6.66
N ASP A 127 19.99 -0.32 -5.67
CA ASP A 127 18.82 -1.19 -5.58
C ASP A 127 17.81 -0.59 -4.61
N GLY A 128 16.53 -0.77 -4.92
CA GLY A 128 15.44 -0.33 -4.08
C GLY A 128 14.30 -1.32 -4.09
N ASP A 129 13.73 -1.57 -2.92
CA ASP A 129 12.52 -2.38 -2.74
C ASP A 129 11.43 -1.57 -2.04
N ILE A 130 10.19 -1.73 -2.50
CA ILE A 130 8.99 -1.20 -1.85
C ILE A 130 8.05 -2.38 -1.63
N LEU A 131 7.76 -2.67 -0.36
CA LEU A 131 6.81 -3.69 0.05
C LEU A 131 5.58 -3.05 0.66
N GLY A 132 4.43 -3.64 0.35
CA GLY A 132 3.15 -3.22 0.88
C GLY A 132 2.03 -4.19 0.56
N LYS A 133 0.81 -3.71 0.71
CA LYS A 133 -0.39 -4.39 0.22
C LYS A 133 -1.40 -3.37 -0.29
N GLU A 134 -2.26 -3.80 -1.18
CA GLU A 134 -3.45 -3.06 -1.60
C GLU A 134 -4.69 -3.76 -1.04
N VAL A 135 -5.62 -2.95 -0.53
CA VAL A 135 -6.87 -3.41 0.09
C VAL A 135 -8.04 -2.77 -0.65
N GLY A 136 -9.05 -3.58 -0.96
CA GLY A 136 -10.30 -3.16 -1.62
C GLY A 136 -10.53 -3.90 -2.90
#